data_AF-T1A0W4-F1
#
_entry.id   AF-T1A0W4-F1
#
_cell.length_a   1.000
_cell.length_b   1.000
_cell.length_c   1.000
_cell.angle_alpha   90.00
_cell.angle_beta   90.00
_cell.angle_gamma   90.00
#
_symmetry.space_group_name_H-M   'P 1'
#
loop_
_entity.id
_entity.type
_entity.pdbx_description
1 polymer ?
#
loop_
_entity_poly.entity_id
_entity_poly.type
_entity_poly.pdbx_seq_one_letter_code
_entity_poly.pdbx_strand_id
1 'polypeptide(L)'
;MDRDPEQIGKRYPVDLALVGDARETLQSLLSGLPPRTNGRFLGACQESMTKWRAAQSEAEQDDRAPIRPQRLAREIARAVGPDGIVSVDVGTVTVWMARNFPVSERQRMFFSGWLATMGSGLPGAMAAQWVHPDRRVVAAVGDGGFAMTLTDFVTAVRYQLPIVVVVFNNGKLAFIQFEEEVEGFPDYGTDLVNADYAAW
;
A
#
# COMPACT_ATOMS: atom_id res chain seq x y z
N MET A 1 -17.43 10.78 -13.44
CA MET A 1 -16.59 11.93 -13.82
C MET A 1 -15.21 11.41 -14.11
N ASP A 2 -14.65 11.73 -15.26
CA ASP A 2 -13.30 11.33 -15.63
C ASP A 2 -12.73 12.34 -16.64
N ARG A 3 -11.41 12.48 -16.69
CA ARG A 3 -10.75 13.32 -17.70
C ARG A 3 -10.73 12.62 -19.06
N ASP A 4 -10.67 11.29 -19.05
CA ASP A 4 -10.70 10.47 -20.26
C ASP A 4 -12.15 10.04 -20.57
N PRO A 5 -12.72 10.48 -21.71
CA PRO A 5 -14.07 10.10 -22.13
C PRO A 5 -14.29 8.58 -22.21
N GLU A 6 -13.25 7.80 -22.51
CA GLU A 6 -13.36 6.34 -22.66
C GLU A 6 -13.57 5.61 -21.32
N GLN A 7 -13.29 6.25 -20.19
CA GLN A 7 -13.55 5.66 -18.87
C GLN A 7 -15.01 5.86 -18.42
N ILE A 8 -15.75 6.78 -19.03
CA ILE A 8 -17.15 7.04 -18.70
C ILE A 8 -18.00 5.81 -19.06
N GLY A 9 -18.75 5.28 -18.09
CA GLY A 9 -19.61 4.12 -18.29
C GLY A 9 -18.89 2.76 -18.34
N LYS A 10 -17.54 2.73 -18.28
CA LYS A 10 -16.74 1.50 -18.42
C LYS A 10 -16.93 0.49 -17.30
N ARG A 11 -17.15 0.94 -16.05
CA ARG A 11 -17.29 0.08 -14.87
C ARG A 11 -18.75 -0.19 -14.49
N TYR A 12 -19.63 0.76 -14.77
CA TYR A 12 -21.06 0.71 -14.49
C TYR A 12 -21.78 1.76 -15.35
N PRO A 13 -23.03 1.53 -15.81
CA PRO A 13 -23.81 2.54 -16.54
C PRO A 13 -23.93 3.86 -15.78
N VAL A 14 -23.88 5.00 -16.48
CA VAL A 14 -23.96 6.34 -15.86
C VAL A 14 -25.21 7.09 -16.33
N ASP A 15 -25.92 7.74 -15.39
CA ASP A 15 -27.04 8.62 -15.72
C ASP A 15 -26.57 10.00 -16.20
N LEU A 16 -25.45 10.47 -15.67
CA LEU A 16 -24.84 11.76 -16.02
C LEU A 16 -23.33 11.61 -16.20
N ALA A 17 -22.86 11.89 -17.41
CA ALA A 17 -21.45 11.92 -17.75
C ALA A 17 -20.86 13.32 -17.52
N LEU A 18 -19.79 13.39 -16.73
CA LEU A 18 -19.00 14.61 -16.54
C LEU A 18 -17.58 14.34 -17.03
N VAL A 19 -17.23 14.88 -18.20
CA VAL A 19 -15.89 14.77 -18.78
C VAL A 19 -15.10 16.02 -18.40
N GLY A 20 -14.02 15.85 -17.64
CA GLY A 20 -13.21 16.98 -17.18
C GLY A 20 -12.27 16.61 -16.05
N ASP A 21 -11.46 17.58 -15.63
CA ASP A 21 -10.60 17.43 -14.47
C ASP A 21 -11.44 17.26 -13.19
N ALA A 22 -11.01 16.32 -12.33
CA ALA A 22 -11.73 15.99 -11.11
C ALA A 22 -11.78 17.15 -10.10
N ARG A 23 -10.69 17.92 -9.96
CA ARG A 23 -10.62 19.05 -9.02
C ARG A 23 -11.53 20.18 -9.50
N GLU A 24 -11.38 20.61 -10.75
CA GLU A 24 -12.16 21.72 -11.30
C GLU A 24 -13.66 21.42 -11.27
N THR A 25 -14.04 20.23 -11.72
CA THR A 25 -15.45 19.81 -11.75
C THR A 25 -16.05 19.74 -10.33
N LEU A 26 -15.30 19.20 -9.34
CA LEU A 26 -15.78 19.16 -7.95
C LEU A 26 -15.94 20.55 -7.36
N GLN A 27 -15.03 21.49 -7.65
CA GLN A 27 -15.14 22.87 -7.18
C GLN A 27 -16.39 23.56 -7.75
N SER A 28 -16.65 23.39 -9.05
CA SER A 28 -17.87 23.92 -9.68
C SER A 28 -19.13 23.32 -9.05
N LEU A 29 -19.17 22.00 -8.84
CA LEU A 29 -20.32 21.34 -8.19
C LEU A 29 -20.52 21.83 -6.76
N LEU A 30 -19.46 21.93 -5.96
CA LEU A 30 -19.54 22.40 -4.58
C LEU A 30 -20.09 23.84 -4.48
N SER A 31 -19.76 24.71 -5.44
CA SER A 31 -20.26 26.09 -5.46
C SER A 31 -21.78 26.21 -5.66
N GLY A 32 -22.39 25.20 -6.31
CA GLY A 32 -23.82 25.17 -6.59
C GLY A 32 -24.65 24.35 -5.60
N LEU A 33 -24.02 23.67 -4.64
CA LEU A 33 -24.71 22.80 -3.70
C LEU A 33 -25.13 23.55 -2.42
N PRO A 34 -26.41 23.52 -2.03
CA PRO A 34 -26.81 24.05 -0.73
C PRO A 34 -26.29 23.16 0.40
N PRO A 35 -26.02 23.71 1.60
CA PRO A 35 -25.68 22.91 2.77
C PRO A 35 -26.75 21.85 3.05
N ARG A 36 -26.32 20.60 3.29
CA ARG A 36 -27.23 19.53 3.69
C ARG A 36 -27.42 19.51 5.20
N THR A 37 -28.67 19.39 5.64
CA THR A 37 -29.05 19.38 7.06
C THR A 37 -29.25 17.96 7.61
N ASN A 38 -29.59 16.98 6.76
CA ASN A 38 -29.74 15.59 7.18
C ASN A 38 -28.39 14.83 7.13
N GLY A 39 -27.77 14.68 8.30
CA GLY A 39 -26.49 14.00 8.47
C GLY A 39 -26.57 12.49 8.77
N ARG A 40 -27.76 11.85 8.74
CA ARG A 40 -27.91 10.45 9.24
C ARG A 40 -26.94 9.47 8.59
N PHE A 41 -26.84 9.49 7.26
CA PHE A 41 -25.93 8.60 6.53
C PHE A 41 -24.46 8.92 6.82
N LEU A 42 -24.10 10.21 6.80
CA LEU A 42 -22.75 10.66 7.13
C LEU A 42 -22.34 10.23 8.55
N GLY A 43 -23.23 10.41 9.53
CA GLY A 43 -23.00 9.99 10.91
C GLY A 43 -22.79 8.48 11.03
N ALA A 44 -23.61 7.67 10.35
CA ALA A 44 -23.43 6.21 10.33
C ALA A 44 -22.08 5.79 9.72
N CYS A 45 -21.67 6.40 8.62
CA CYS A 45 -20.35 6.15 8.02
C CYS A 45 -19.20 6.58 8.95
N GLN A 46 -19.31 7.74 9.59
CA GLN A 46 -18.30 8.24 10.55
C GLN A 46 -18.19 7.33 11.77
N GLU A 47 -19.31 6.83 12.30
CA GLU A 47 -19.32 5.87 13.40
C GLU A 47 -18.65 4.55 12.98
N SER A 48 -19.00 4.02 11.81
CA SER A 48 -18.39 2.80 11.25
C SER A 48 -16.87 2.95 11.08
N MET A 49 -16.41 4.08 10.49
CA MET A 49 -14.99 4.37 10.34
C MET A 49 -14.28 4.54 11.69
N THR A 50 -14.94 5.12 12.69
CA THR A 50 -14.38 5.27 14.04
C THR A 50 -14.16 3.90 14.69
N LYS A 51 -15.16 3.02 14.63
CA LYS A 51 -15.04 1.64 15.13
C LYS A 51 -13.94 0.87 14.42
N TRP A 52 -13.87 0.97 13.09
CA TRP A 52 -12.83 0.30 12.30
C TRP A 52 -11.43 0.81 12.66
N ARG A 53 -11.23 2.14 12.78
CA ARG A 53 -9.94 2.73 13.18
C ARG A 53 -9.52 2.32 14.58
N ALA A 54 -10.46 2.22 15.52
CA ALA A 54 -10.17 1.74 16.87
C ALA A 54 -9.66 0.28 16.83
N ALA A 55 -10.34 -0.60 16.09
CA ALA A 55 -9.92 -1.99 15.92
C ALA A 55 -8.56 -2.12 15.22
N GLN A 56 -8.28 -1.30 14.20
CA GLN A 56 -6.95 -1.27 13.59
C GLN A 56 -5.88 -0.81 14.58
N SER A 57 -6.14 0.27 15.34
CA SER A 57 -5.18 0.76 16.33
C SER A 57 -4.89 -0.26 17.42
N GLU A 58 -5.87 -1.05 17.85
CA GLU A 58 -5.67 -2.15 18.78
C GLU A 58 -4.77 -3.24 18.18
N ALA A 59 -5.06 -3.70 16.96
CA ALA A 59 -4.26 -4.70 16.27
C ALA A 59 -2.81 -4.24 16.02
N GLU A 60 -2.62 -2.96 15.73
CA GLU A 60 -1.29 -2.36 15.55
C GLU A 60 -0.52 -2.19 16.87
N GLN A 61 -1.13 -2.38 18.04
CA GLN A 61 -0.44 -2.32 19.33
C GLN A 61 -0.10 -3.72 19.88
N ASP A 62 -0.38 -4.78 19.13
CA ASP A 62 -0.05 -6.15 19.52
C ASP A 62 1.48 -6.38 19.49
N ASP A 63 2.09 -6.43 20.68
CA ASP A 63 3.53 -6.64 20.91
C ASP A 63 3.94 -8.12 20.95
N ARG A 64 3.05 -9.06 20.58
CA ARG A 64 3.39 -10.49 20.57
C ARG A 64 4.46 -10.81 19.53
N ALA A 65 5.21 -11.87 19.82
CA ALA A 65 6.12 -12.53 18.88
C ALA A 65 5.45 -13.78 18.26
N PRO A 66 5.63 -14.05 16.95
CA PRO A 66 6.31 -13.20 15.96
C PRO A 66 5.55 -11.89 15.68
N ILE A 67 6.27 -10.87 15.19
CA ILE A 67 5.70 -9.53 14.95
C ILE A 67 4.48 -9.60 14.04
N ARG A 68 3.41 -8.90 14.43
CA ARG A 68 2.20 -8.79 13.60
C ARG A 68 2.46 -7.85 12.42
N PRO A 69 2.00 -8.20 11.20
CA PRO A 69 2.24 -7.35 10.03
C PRO A 69 1.57 -5.98 10.14
N GLN A 70 0.45 -5.86 10.87
CA GLN A 70 -0.19 -4.57 11.17
C GLN A 70 0.73 -3.68 12.01
N ARG A 71 1.35 -4.24 13.05
CA ARG A 71 2.35 -3.55 13.87
C ARG A 71 3.54 -3.13 13.01
N LEU A 72 4.09 -4.04 12.21
CA LEU A 72 5.23 -3.74 11.35
C LEU A 72 4.92 -2.57 10.39
N ALA A 73 3.76 -2.60 9.72
CA ALA A 73 3.33 -1.53 8.82
C ALA A 73 3.16 -0.18 9.55
N ARG A 74 2.64 -0.17 10.79
CA ARG A 74 2.58 1.05 11.61
C ARG A 74 3.95 1.57 12.02
N GLU A 75 4.90 0.69 12.35
CA GLU A 75 6.27 1.11 12.65
C GLU A 75 6.97 1.68 11.41
N ILE A 76 6.74 1.12 10.22
CA ILE A 76 7.19 1.73 8.96
C ILE A 76 6.60 3.13 8.80
N ALA A 77 5.29 3.29 9.03
CA ALA A 77 4.63 4.60 8.93
C ALA A 77 5.21 5.66 9.87
N ARG A 78 5.52 5.26 11.12
CA ARG A 78 6.18 6.14 12.10
C ARG A 78 7.60 6.47 11.68
N ALA A 79 8.35 5.46 11.25
CA ALA A 79 9.76 5.59 10.90
C ALA A 79 9.98 6.38 9.60
N VAL A 80 9.08 6.32 8.61
CA VAL A 80 9.28 7.05 7.35
C VAL A 80 9.14 8.57 7.50
N GLY A 81 8.43 9.01 8.55
CA GLY A 81 8.23 10.43 8.83
C GLY A 81 7.15 11.12 7.96
N PRO A 82 6.94 12.43 8.17
CA PRO A 82 5.80 13.17 7.62
C PRO A 82 5.87 13.43 6.11
N ASP A 83 7.03 13.24 5.48
CA ASP A 83 7.26 13.41 4.05
C ASP A 83 7.97 12.20 3.45
N GLY A 84 7.92 11.04 4.11
CA GLY A 84 8.52 9.82 3.62
C GLY A 84 7.90 9.27 2.33
N ILE A 85 8.64 8.41 1.65
CA ILE A 85 8.18 7.66 0.47
C ILE A 85 8.27 6.16 0.78
N VAL A 86 7.19 5.43 0.50
CA VAL A 86 7.18 3.97 0.57
C VAL A 86 6.91 3.38 -0.80
N SER A 87 7.85 2.59 -1.29
CA SER A 87 7.64 1.68 -2.42
C SER A 87 7.19 0.34 -1.86
N VAL A 88 5.97 -0.09 -2.21
CA VAL A 88 5.36 -1.31 -1.69
C VAL A 88 5.39 -2.37 -2.78
N ASP A 89 5.82 -3.58 -2.42
CA ASP A 89 5.77 -4.74 -3.32
C ASP A 89 4.34 -5.29 -3.42
N VAL A 90 4.16 -6.35 -4.21
CA VAL A 90 2.88 -7.00 -4.45
C VAL A 90 2.75 -8.26 -3.59
N GLY A 91 1.64 -8.37 -2.87
CA GLY A 91 1.28 -9.52 -2.05
C GLY A 91 0.50 -9.10 -0.80
N THR A 92 0.57 -9.89 0.27
CA THR A 92 -0.05 -9.53 1.55
C THR A 92 0.51 -8.23 2.13
N VAL A 93 1.79 -7.91 1.85
CA VAL A 93 2.42 -6.64 2.21
C VAL A 93 1.63 -5.43 1.69
N THR A 94 1.06 -5.49 0.49
CA THR A 94 0.24 -4.41 -0.09
C THR A 94 -0.99 -4.14 0.76
N VAL A 95 -1.63 -5.21 1.28
CA VAL A 95 -2.82 -5.09 2.14
C VAL A 95 -2.46 -4.46 3.48
N TRP A 96 -1.36 -4.89 4.10
CA TRP A 96 -0.92 -4.35 5.38
C TRP A 96 -0.52 -2.88 5.28
N MET A 97 0.26 -2.52 4.25
CA MET A 97 0.61 -1.12 4.01
C MET A 97 -0.63 -0.27 3.69
N ALA A 98 -1.54 -0.74 2.83
CA ALA A 98 -2.76 0.02 2.51
C ALA A 98 -3.68 0.24 3.72
N ARG A 99 -3.71 -0.68 4.69
CA ARG A 99 -4.52 -0.57 5.90
C ARG A 99 -3.88 0.29 6.98
N ASN A 100 -2.57 0.17 7.17
CA ASN A 100 -1.87 0.65 8.36
C ASN A 100 -0.86 1.78 8.09
N PHE A 101 -0.66 2.18 6.82
CA PHE A 101 0.14 3.34 6.45
C PHE A 101 -0.76 4.56 6.16
N PRO A 102 -0.92 5.51 7.09
CA PRO A 102 -1.71 6.72 6.85
C PRO A 102 -0.95 7.67 5.91
N VAL A 103 -1.29 7.67 4.63
CA VAL A 103 -0.73 8.61 3.66
C VAL A 103 -1.25 10.02 3.95
N SER A 104 -0.34 10.92 4.32
CA SER A 104 -0.60 12.37 4.38
C SER A 104 -0.31 13.06 3.04
N GLU A 105 -0.61 14.36 2.93
CA GLU A 105 -0.39 15.16 1.70
C GLU A 105 1.07 15.13 1.21
N ARG A 106 2.03 15.00 2.12
CA ARG A 106 3.47 15.01 1.82
C ARG A 106 4.05 13.62 1.62
N GLN A 107 3.46 12.59 2.23
CA GLN A 107 3.90 11.21 2.03
C GLN A 107 3.54 10.70 0.63
N ARG A 108 4.29 9.71 0.17
CA ARG A 108 3.97 8.97 -1.06
C ARG A 108 4.01 7.49 -0.77
N MET A 109 3.04 6.76 -1.30
CA MET A 109 3.00 5.31 -1.31
C MET A 109 2.63 4.87 -2.72
N PHE A 110 3.38 3.95 -3.31
CA PHE A 110 3.10 3.42 -4.64
C PHE A 110 3.51 1.95 -4.74
N PHE A 111 2.91 1.25 -5.71
CA PHE A 111 3.12 -0.17 -5.99
C PHE A 111 2.65 -0.49 -7.41
N SER A 112 2.92 -1.70 -7.90
CA SER A 112 2.37 -2.18 -9.18
C SER A 112 0.87 -2.50 -9.04
N GLY A 113 0.01 -1.49 -9.21
CA GLY A 113 -1.42 -1.60 -8.88
C GLY A 113 -2.33 -2.23 -9.95
N TRP A 114 -1.87 -2.34 -11.20
CA TRP A 114 -2.64 -2.96 -12.29
C TRP A 114 -2.02 -4.27 -12.75
N LEU A 115 -0.75 -4.23 -13.16
CA LEU A 115 -0.02 -5.44 -13.55
C LEU A 115 0.25 -6.37 -12.36
N ALA A 116 0.30 -5.84 -11.15
CA ALA A 116 0.54 -6.62 -9.92
C ALA A 116 1.84 -7.45 -9.99
N THR A 117 2.91 -6.86 -10.52
CA THR A 117 4.21 -7.55 -10.61
C THR A 117 4.94 -7.55 -9.27
N MET A 118 5.28 -8.74 -8.78
CA MET A 118 6.16 -8.95 -7.62
C MET A 118 7.59 -8.50 -7.92
N GLY A 119 8.33 -8.13 -6.87
CA GLY A 119 9.69 -7.61 -6.99
C GLY A 119 9.74 -6.13 -7.38
N SER A 120 8.59 -5.44 -7.46
CA SER A 120 8.55 -4.02 -7.80
C SER A 120 8.95 -3.10 -6.64
N GLY A 121 8.96 -3.61 -5.40
CA GLY A 121 9.19 -2.80 -4.21
C GLY A 121 10.61 -2.22 -4.14
N LEU A 122 11.64 -3.07 -4.32
CA LEU A 122 13.05 -2.65 -4.31
C LEU A 122 13.41 -1.66 -5.42
N PRO A 123 13.18 -1.95 -6.72
CA PRO A 123 13.49 -1.01 -7.80
C PRO A 123 12.69 0.29 -7.69
N GLY A 124 11.44 0.23 -7.23
CA GLY A 124 10.65 1.43 -6.95
C GLY A 124 11.28 2.31 -5.87
N ALA A 125 11.80 1.73 -4.79
CA ALA A 125 12.49 2.48 -3.73
C ALA A 125 13.80 3.10 -4.25
N MET A 126 14.58 2.36 -5.03
CA MET A 126 15.80 2.91 -5.65
C MET A 126 15.47 4.11 -6.55
N ALA A 127 14.45 4.00 -7.40
CA ALA A 127 14.01 5.10 -8.27
C ALA A 127 13.52 6.31 -7.47
N ALA A 128 12.72 6.08 -6.42
CA ALA A 128 12.25 7.16 -5.56
C ALA A 128 13.40 7.88 -4.83
N GLN A 129 14.39 7.13 -4.31
CA GLN A 129 15.56 7.70 -3.65
C GLN A 129 16.45 8.48 -4.61
N TRP A 130 16.53 8.06 -5.87
CA TRP A 130 17.24 8.77 -6.92
C TRP A 130 16.60 10.12 -7.26
N VAL A 131 15.27 10.17 -7.36
CA VAL A 131 14.52 11.38 -7.69
C VAL A 131 14.38 12.31 -6.48
N HIS A 132 14.39 11.75 -5.26
CA HIS A 132 14.21 12.47 -4.01
C HIS A 132 15.32 12.17 -3.00
N PRO A 133 16.56 12.66 -3.24
CA PRO A 133 17.73 12.34 -2.43
C PRO A 133 17.58 12.75 -0.95
N ASP A 134 16.82 13.80 -0.67
CA ASP A 134 16.65 14.35 0.68
C ASP A 134 15.49 13.73 1.48
N ARG A 135 14.71 12.83 0.87
CA ARG A 135 13.55 12.20 1.50
C ARG A 135 13.90 10.80 1.99
N ARG A 136 13.30 10.39 3.11
CA ARG A 136 13.42 9.02 3.61
C ARG A 136 12.60 8.10 2.71
N VAL A 137 13.26 7.07 2.17
CA VAL A 137 12.62 6.08 1.30
C VAL A 137 12.70 4.67 1.91
N VAL A 138 11.55 4.00 1.93
CA VAL A 138 11.43 2.62 2.40
C VAL A 138 10.91 1.72 1.28
N ALA A 139 11.53 0.56 1.09
CA ALA A 139 10.95 -0.56 0.35
C ALA A 139 10.23 -1.48 1.34
N ALA A 140 8.91 -1.59 1.26
CA ALA A 140 8.13 -2.57 2.02
C ALA A 140 7.85 -3.77 1.12
N VAL A 141 8.56 -4.87 1.35
CA VAL A 141 8.61 -6.03 0.44
C VAL A 141 8.18 -7.31 1.14
N GLY A 142 7.52 -8.23 0.44
CA GLY A 142 7.38 -9.62 0.90
C GLY A 142 8.67 -10.38 0.66
N ASP A 143 8.91 -11.45 1.42
CA ASP A 143 10.07 -12.34 1.23
C ASP A 143 10.14 -12.93 -0.19
N GLY A 144 9.03 -13.45 -0.73
CA GLY A 144 8.98 -13.97 -2.09
C GLY A 144 9.27 -12.92 -3.16
N GLY A 145 8.73 -11.70 -3.02
CA GLY A 145 8.99 -10.61 -3.96
C GLY A 145 10.41 -10.08 -3.87
N PHE A 146 10.96 -10.00 -2.65
CA PHE A 146 12.34 -9.59 -2.44
C PHE A 146 13.32 -10.61 -3.00
N ALA A 147 13.07 -11.92 -2.83
CA ALA A 147 13.91 -12.98 -3.38
C ALA A 147 14.05 -12.88 -4.91
N MET A 148 13.02 -12.42 -5.63
CA MET A 148 13.08 -12.22 -7.09
C MET A 148 14.05 -11.11 -7.52
N THR A 149 14.28 -10.11 -6.66
CA THR A 149 15.06 -8.90 -7.00
C THR A 149 16.22 -8.63 -6.05
N LEU A 150 16.51 -9.56 -5.13
CA LEU A 150 17.56 -9.42 -4.11
C LEU A 150 18.92 -9.03 -4.71
N THR A 151 19.25 -9.59 -5.88
CA THR A 151 20.52 -9.30 -6.56
C THR A 151 20.69 -7.84 -6.96
N ASP A 152 19.60 -7.09 -7.18
CA ASP A 152 19.65 -5.66 -7.47
C ASP A 152 19.98 -4.80 -6.24
N PHE A 153 19.99 -5.36 -5.03
CA PHE A 153 20.38 -4.60 -3.83
C PHE A 153 21.82 -4.07 -3.94
N VAL A 154 22.71 -4.78 -4.64
CA VAL A 154 24.07 -4.32 -4.95
C VAL A 154 24.07 -3.01 -5.75
N THR A 155 23.03 -2.74 -6.53
CA THR A 155 22.84 -1.48 -7.27
C THR A 155 22.61 -0.33 -6.30
N ALA A 156 21.75 -0.50 -5.30
CA ALA A 156 21.54 0.50 -4.25
C ALA A 156 22.85 0.81 -3.50
N VAL A 157 23.64 -0.23 -3.18
CA VAL A 157 24.96 -0.07 -2.54
C VAL A 157 25.93 0.67 -3.45
N ARG A 158 26.05 0.26 -4.71
CA ARG A 158 26.95 0.87 -5.71
C ARG A 158 26.70 2.37 -5.86
N TYR A 159 25.44 2.77 -5.87
CA TYR A 159 25.03 4.18 -6.01
C TYR A 159 24.81 4.89 -4.69
N GLN A 160 25.14 4.24 -3.56
CA GLN A 160 25.02 4.80 -2.21
C GLN A 160 23.62 5.36 -1.92
N LEU A 161 22.57 4.68 -2.39
CA LEU A 161 21.19 5.08 -2.17
C LEU A 161 20.77 4.74 -0.74
N PRO A 162 20.44 5.71 0.13
CA PRO A 162 20.15 5.47 1.54
C PRO A 162 18.71 4.95 1.76
N ILE A 163 18.32 3.89 1.04
CA ILE A 163 17.03 3.23 1.19
C ILE A 163 17.03 2.29 2.40
N VAL A 164 15.86 2.13 3.02
CA VAL A 164 15.62 1.08 4.03
C VAL A 164 14.74 0.00 3.43
N VAL A 165 15.18 -1.25 3.44
CA VAL A 165 14.38 -2.39 2.98
C VAL A 165 13.80 -3.12 4.19
N VAL A 166 12.47 -3.26 4.23
CA VAL A 166 11.75 -3.98 5.27
C VAL A 166 11.07 -5.19 4.65
N VAL A 167 11.59 -6.38 4.98
CA VAL A 167 11.10 -7.67 4.45
C VAL A 167 10.04 -8.25 5.41
N PHE A 168 8.82 -8.41 4.90
CA PHE A 168 7.73 -9.14 5.56
C PHE A 168 7.98 -10.64 5.34
N ASN A 169 8.79 -11.22 6.22
CA ASN A 169 9.22 -12.61 6.16
C ASN A 169 8.24 -13.51 6.94
N ASN A 170 7.41 -14.24 6.21
CA ASN A 170 6.48 -15.24 6.76
C ASN A 170 6.75 -16.65 6.23
N GLY A 171 7.78 -16.82 5.38
CA GLY A 171 8.13 -18.09 4.77
C GLY A 171 7.11 -18.56 3.74
N LYS A 172 6.23 -17.67 3.24
CA LYS A 172 5.10 -18.07 2.41
C LYS A 172 4.67 -17.04 1.37
N LEU A 173 4.19 -17.52 0.23
CA LEU A 173 3.34 -16.77 -0.69
C LEU A 173 1.91 -16.66 -0.12
N ALA A 174 1.76 -16.01 1.03
CA ALA A 174 0.53 -16.04 1.84
C ALA A 174 -0.72 -15.46 1.13
N PHE A 175 -0.56 -14.64 0.09
CA PHE A 175 -1.71 -14.16 -0.70
C PHE A 175 -2.26 -15.28 -1.59
N ILE A 176 -1.37 -16.09 -2.17
CA ILE A 176 -1.72 -17.27 -2.97
C ILE A 176 -2.35 -18.34 -2.07
N GLN A 177 -1.75 -18.59 -0.90
CA GLN A 177 -2.34 -19.50 0.09
C GLN A 177 -3.78 -19.09 0.45
N PHE A 178 -4.02 -17.79 0.68
CA PHE A 178 -5.34 -17.28 0.98
C PHE A 178 -6.34 -17.49 -0.18
N GLU A 179 -5.90 -17.31 -1.43
CA GLU A 179 -6.72 -17.60 -2.62
C GLU A 179 -7.05 -19.10 -2.72
N GLU A 180 -6.08 -19.98 -2.49
CA GLU A 180 -6.30 -21.43 -2.44
C GLU A 180 -7.33 -21.81 -1.37
N GLU A 181 -7.20 -21.27 -0.15
CA GLU A 181 -8.12 -21.51 0.96
C GLU A 181 -9.55 -21.04 0.64
N VAL A 182 -9.70 -19.89 -0.04
CA VAL A 182 -11.01 -19.34 -0.45
C VAL A 182 -11.67 -20.22 -1.51
N GLU A 183 -10.89 -20.78 -2.44
CA GLU A 183 -11.37 -21.70 -3.48
C GLU A 183 -11.55 -23.15 -2.96
N GLY A 184 -11.13 -23.42 -1.72
CA GLY A 184 -11.24 -24.73 -1.07
C GLY A 184 -10.16 -25.73 -1.47
N PHE A 185 -9.04 -25.25 -2.04
CA PHE A 185 -7.86 -26.08 -2.32
C PHE A 185 -7.00 -26.25 -1.06
N PRO A 186 -6.29 -27.40 -0.94
CA PRO A 186 -5.23 -27.52 0.05
C PRO A 186 -4.05 -26.62 -0.32
N ASP A 187 -3.35 -26.12 0.70
CA ASP A 187 -2.11 -25.34 0.53
C ASP A 187 -1.07 -26.15 -0.28
N TYR A 188 -0.63 -25.59 -1.42
CA TYR A 188 0.37 -26.23 -2.27
C TYR A 188 1.32 -25.23 -2.93
N GLY A 189 2.64 -25.45 -2.78
CA GLY A 189 3.66 -24.66 -3.47
C GLY A 189 3.79 -23.21 -2.97
N THR A 190 3.20 -22.88 -1.81
CA THR A 190 3.29 -21.54 -1.23
C THR A 190 4.44 -21.39 -0.23
N ASP A 191 4.98 -22.49 0.29
CA ASP A 191 6.11 -22.48 1.23
C ASP A 191 7.41 -22.02 0.55
N LEU A 192 8.14 -21.14 1.24
CA LEU A 192 9.41 -20.57 0.79
C LEU A 192 10.56 -20.99 1.69
N VAL A 193 11.69 -21.33 1.08
CA VAL A 193 12.97 -21.45 1.79
C VAL A 193 13.66 -20.09 1.72
N ASN A 194 13.65 -19.37 2.85
CA ASN A 194 14.25 -18.05 2.95
C ASN A 194 15.71 -18.12 3.40
N ALA A 195 16.56 -17.28 2.80
CA ALA A 195 17.88 -16.99 3.34
C ALA A 195 17.77 -16.09 4.58
N ASP A 196 18.86 -15.99 5.36
CA ASP A 196 19.00 -14.89 6.31
C ASP A 196 19.29 -13.61 5.53
N TYR A 197 18.24 -12.83 5.26
CA TYR A 197 18.32 -11.57 4.52
C TYR A 197 19.13 -10.48 5.23
N ALA A 198 19.43 -10.62 6.53
CA ALA A 198 20.21 -9.65 7.29
C ALA A 198 21.69 -10.02 7.42
N ALA A 199 22.04 -11.29 7.22
CA ALA A 199 23.43 -11.76 7.26
C ALA A 199 24.27 -11.31 6.03
N TRP A 200 23.65 -10.65 5.04
CA TRP A 200 24.25 -10.21 3.79
C TRP A 200 24.02 -8.71 3.56
#